data_AF-A0A060SIC7-F1
#
_entry.id   AF-A0A060SIC7-F1
#
_cell.length_a   1.000
_cell.length_b   1.000
_cell.length_c   1.000
_cell.angle_alpha   90.00
_cell.angle_beta   90.00
_cell.angle_gamma   90.00
#
_symmetry.space_group_name_H-M   'P 1'
#
loop_
_entity.id
_entity.type
_entity.pdbx_description
1 polymer ?
#
loop_
_entity_poly.entity_id
_entity_poly.type
_entity_poly.pdbx_seq_one_letter_code
_entity_poly.pdbx_strand_id
1 'polypeptide(L)'
;MVSRTTSLPTIADDLETAAPVRLGAGSFATVFVISGGPVVYKQVHTVEHASTLLDEYNTLDKIYSHCHTDSFFAIPRALAFNNPLAEYGGFITSTPSPPSHRRRRADRPIVTPAVMHVFDAPVYAMDRVHALPLDVRNFLKEKFFPPAVNVGPALCRLYFGKKYPIITEPKFVNSQNFPLDADRYAMLRSYLTILPPASEVAEGMGEMLGRMHNVAGVDARDVEFVLGGDGSGGYTFFIIDFNQASLQLSVDVYEATDNDQVRKWSKVVDDVGDIVQPFFANDPYYPRPRPGDDLYEAFKSAYLAQYGSQTKPVGLAFLQAIEREQASRDARHAGGA
;
A
#
# COMPACT_ATOMS: atom_id res chain seq x y z
N MET A 1 -10.30 28.80 -59.47
CA MET A 1 -9.79 29.15 -58.14
C MET A 1 -10.93 29.04 -57.15
N VAL A 2 -11.08 27.89 -56.50
CA VAL A 2 -12.08 27.66 -55.45
C VAL A 2 -11.34 27.82 -54.12
N SER A 3 -11.64 28.90 -53.39
CA SER A 3 -11.06 29.17 -52.07
C SER A 3 -11.63 28.17 -51.07
N ARG A 4 -10.78 27.25 -50.58
CA ARG A 4 -11.10 26.38 -49.44
C ARG A 4 -10.81 27.17 -48.16
N THR A 5 -11.86 27.70 -47.55
CA THR A 5 -11.83 28.12 -46.15
C THR A 5 -11.81 26.86 -45.27
N THR A 6 -10.62 26.48 -44.82
CA THR A 6 -10.45 25.52 -43.73
C THR A 6 -10.76 26.22 -42.42
N SER A 7 -11.98 26.05 -41.90
CA SER A 7 -12.28 26.34 -40.50
C SER A 7 -11.50 25.37 -39.62
N LEU A 8 -10.62 25.90 -38.77
CA LEU A 8 -9.97 25.11 -37.72
C LEU A 8 -11.05 24.50 -36.82
N PRO A 9 -10.91 23.23 -36.39
CA PRO A 9 -11.81 22.66 -35.40
C PRO A 9 -11.68 23.47 -34.12
N THR A 10 -12.81 23.98 -33.64
CA THR A 10 -12.94 24.60 -32.33
C THR A 10 -12.53 23.55 -31.31
N ILE A 11 -11.34 23.70 -30.73
CA ILE A 11 -10.95 22.98 -29.52
C ILE A 11 -12.01 23.42 -28.51
N ALA A 12 -12.96 22.53 -28.19
CA ALA A 12 -13.76 22.71 -27.01
C ALA A 12 -12.75 22.84 -25.88
N ASP A 13 -12.77 23.99 -25.19
CA ASP A 13 -12.06 24.17 -23.93
C ASP A 13 -12.58 23.08 -22.99
N ASP A 14 -11.86 21.95 -22.94
CA ASP A 14 -11.89 21.03 -21.81
C ASP A 14 -11.34 21.83 -20.63
N LEU A 15 -12.21 22.64 -20.03
CA LEU A 15 -11.98 23.27 -18.74
C LEU A 15 -11.58 22.14 -17.80
N GLU A 16 -10.29 22.06 -17.49
CA GLU A 16 -9.74 21.13 -16.51
C GLU A 16 -10.48 21.41 -15.19
N THR A 17 -11.53 20.63 -14.93
CA THR A 17 -12.42 20.90 -13.81
C THR A 17 -11.62 20.68 -12.54
N ALA A 18 -11.61 21.67 -11.64
CA ALA A 18 -11.09 21.52 -10.28
C ALA A 18 -11.90 20.50 -9.42
N ALA A 19 -12.86 19.80 -10.03
CA ALA A 19 -13.67 18.79 -9.37
C ALA A 19 -12.83 17.53 -9.10
N PRO A 20 -12.96 16.93 -7.90
CA PRO A 20 -12.33 15.65 -7.60
C PRO A 20 -12.82 14.54 -8.54
N VAL A 21 -11.87 13.82 -9.13
CA VAL A 21 -12.11 12.62 -9.94
C VAL A 21 -11.83 11.39 -9.09
N ARG A 22 -12.81 10.48 -9.00
CA ARG A 22 -12.67 9.22 -8.25
C ARG A 22 -11.67 8.28 -8.95
N LEU A 23 -10.68 7.82 -8.20
CA LEU A 23 -9.72 6.79 -8.62
C LEU A 23 -10.13 5.39 -8.17
N GLY A 24 -10.68 5.26 -6.96
CA GLY A 24 -11.09 3.98 -6.38
C GLY A 24 -11.90 4.19 -5.10
N ALA A 25 -12.56 3.14 -4.61
CA ALA A 25 -13.15 3.15 -3.27
C ALA A 25 -13.04 1.78 -2.62
N GLY A 26 -12.77 1.77 -1.32
CA GLY A 26 -12.88 0.60 -0.46
C GLY A 26 -14.19 0.62 0.32
N SER A 27 -14.26 -0.16 1.40
CA SER A 27 -15.39 -0.16 2.35
C SER A 27 -15.40 1.06 3.29
N PHE A 28 -14.24 1.68 3.49
CA PHE A 28 -14.03 2.75 4.47
C PHE A 28 -14.02 4.15 3.85
N ALA A 29 -13.40 4.28 2.67
CA ALA A 29 -13.11 5.57 2.05
C ALA A 29 -13.06 5.48 0.53
N THR A 30 -13.19 6.64 -0.11
CA THR A 30 -13.00 6.85 -1.54
C THR A 30 -11.73 7.64 -1.78
N VAL A 31 -10.94 7.24 -2.78
CA VAL A 31 -9.72 7.93 -3.19
C VAL A 31 -10.01 8.77 -4.43
N PHE A 32 -9.63 10.05 -4.38
CA PHE A 32 -9.81 11.03 -5.43
C PHE A 32 -8.48 11.63 -5.90
N VAL A 33 -8.49 12.23 -7.09
CA VAL A 33 -7.45 13.12 -7.60
C VAL A 33 -8.08 14.43 -8.06
N ILE A 34 -7.38 15.54 -7.91
CA ILE A 34 -7.77 16.85 -8.46
C ILE A 34 -6.79 17.16 -9.60
N SER A 35 -7.31 17.51 -10.79
CA SER A 35 -6.53 18.00 -11.95
C SER A 35 -5.26 17.20 -12.28
N GLY A 36 -5.36 15.86 -12.32
CA GLY A 36 -4.25 14.98 -12.69
C GLY A 36 -3.01 15.03 -11.77
N GLY A 37 -3.09 15.71 -10.63
CA GLY A 37 -1.96 16.05 -9.78
C GLY A 37 -1.19 14.85 -9.20
N PRO A 38 -0.02 15.11 -8.58
CA PRO A 38 0.85 14.09 -7.97
C PRO A 38 0.34 13.61 -6.60
N VAL A 39 -0.81 14.11 -6.16
CA VAL A 39 -1.42 13.86 -4.85
C VAL A 39 -2.77 13.21 -5.04
N VAL A 40 -3.11 12.29 -4.14
CA VAL A 40 -4.45 11.72 -4.02
C VAL A 40 -5.05 12.06 -2.66
N TYR A 41 -6.37 12.06 -2.60
CA TYR A 41 -7.16 12.45 -1.44
C TYR A 41 -8.04 11.27 -1.02
N LYS A 42 -7.84 10.73 0.20
CA LYS A 42 -8.66 9.65 0.77
C LYS A 42 -9.71 10.29 1.67
N GLN A 43 -10.97 10.27 1.25
CA GLN A 43 -12.12 10.82 1.97
C GLN A 43 -12.97 9.68 2.52
N VAL A 44 -13.33 9.75 3.81
CA VAL A 44 -14.20 8.75 4.45
C VAL A 44 -15.61 8.77 3.86
N HIS A 45 -16.28 7.62 3.88
CA HIS A 45 -17.69 7.52 3.46
C HIS A 45 -18.65 8.13 4.48
N THR A 46 -18.29 8.06 5.76
CA THR A 46 -19.11 8.58 6.87
C THR A 46 -18.24 9.32 7.87
N VAL A 47 -18.81 10.30 8.56
CA VAL A 47 -18.07 11.23 9.43
C VAL A 47 -17.58 10.57 10.71
N GLU A 48 -18.21 9.47 11.12
CA GLU A 48 -17.84 8.66 12.30
C GLU A 48 -16.45 8.03 12.14
N HIS A 49 -15.97 7.91 10.90
CA HIS A 49 -14.65 7.38 10.58
C HIS A 49 -13.52 8.44 10.61
N ALA A 50 -13.82 9.68 11.03
CA ALA A 50 -12.83 10.76 11.09
C ALA A 50 -11.60 10.42 11.95
N SER A 51 -11.81 9.82 13.13
CA SER A 51 -10.72 9.44 14.05
C SER A 51 -9.84 8.36 13.44
N THR A 52 -10.44 7.30 12.90
CA THR A 52 -9.73 6.23 12.19
C THR A 52 -8.91 6.77 11.02
N LEU A 53 -9.45 7.74 10.26
CA LEU A 53 -8.74 8.38 9.15
C LEU A 53 -7.53 9.19 9.64
N LEU A 54 -7.66 9.90 10.76
CA LEU A 54 -6.57 10.63 11.38
C LEU A 54 -5.49 9.68 11.92
N ASP A 55 -5.89 8.55 12.50
CA ASP A 55 -4.98 7.51 12.96
C ASP A 55 -4.21 6.87 11.79
N GLU A 56 -4.88 6.61 10.65
CA GLU A 56 -4.22 6.16 9.43
C GLU A 56 -3.17 7.18 8.95
N TYR A 57 -3.54 8.47 8.91
CA TYR A 57 -2.64 9.56 8.54
C TYR A 57 -1.39 9.60 9.44
N ASN A 58 -1.57 9.52 10.76
CA ASN A 58 -0.48 9.52 11.73
C ASN A 58 0.39 8.25 11.62
N THR A 59 -0.24 7.10 11.36
CA THR A 59 0.44 5.82 11.15
C THR A 59 1.32 5.86 9.92
N LEU A 60 0.79 6.37 8.81
CA LEU A 60 1.54 6.54 7.57
C LEU A 60 2.72 7.51 7.77
N ASP A 61 2.51 8.64 8.46
CA ASP A 61 3.60 9.59 8.73
C ASP A 61 4.71 8.98 9.59
N LYS A 62 4.35 8.17 10.60
CA LYS A 62 5.30 7.44 11.43
C LYS A 62 6.06 6.37 10.64
N ILE A 63 5.34 5.52 9.89
CA ILE A 63 5.94 4.47 9.07
C ILE A 63 6.86 5.09 8.03
N TYR A 64 6.42 6.15 7.35
CA TYR A 64 7.28 6.88 6.42
C TYR A 64 8.55 7.33 7.15
N SER A 65 8.44 8.10 8.23
CA SER A 65 9.59 8.67 8.96
C SER A 65 10.62 7.62 9.41
N HIS A 66 10.17 6.42 9.78
CA HIS A 66 11.03 5.37 10.35
C HIS A 66 11.49 4.31 9.34
N CYS A 67 10.67 4.01 8.33
CA CYS A 67 10.87 2.84 7.47
C CYS A 67 11.32 3.19 6.05
N HIS A 68 11.15 4.44 5.60
CA HIS A 68 11.35 4.80 4.19
C HIS A 68 12.81 4.79 3.69
N THR A 69 13.80 5.06 4.56
CA THR A 69 15.18 5.32 4.13
C THR A 69 15.82 4.08 3.48
N ASP A 70 16.15 4.17 2.18
CA ASP A 70 16.77 3.09 1.38
C ASP A 70 15.98 1.77 1.31
N SER A 71 14.67 1.81 1.55
CA SER A 71 13.80 0.62 1.45
C SER A 71 13.49 0.22 0.00
N PHE A 72 13.32 -1.08 -0.25
CA PHE A 72 12.90 -1.60 -1.56
C PHE A 72 11.51 -1.10 -1.97
N PHE A 73 10.55 -1.10 -1.03
CA PHE A 73 9.19 -0.63 -1.23
C PHE A 73 9.07 0.85 -0.88
N ALA A 74 8.60 1.66 -1.84
CA ALA A 74 8.25 3.05 -1.58
C ALA A 74 7.02 3.15 -0.67
N ILE A 75 7.05 4.10 0.25
CA ILE A 75 5.92 4.44 1.12
C ILE A 75 5.40 5.81 0.66
N PRO A 76 4.11 5.95 0.31
CA PRO A 76 3.52 7.26 0.05
C PRO A 76 3.68 8.20 1.26
N ARG A 77 4.06 9.45 1.04
CA ARG A 77 4.07 10.45 2.12
C ARG A 77 2.64 10.83 2.49
N ALA A 78 2.31 10.80 3.78
CA ALA A 78 1.18 11.57 4.30
C ALA A 78 1.52 13.06 4.17
N LEU A 79 0.65 13.86 3.55
CA LEU A 79 0.95 15.26 3.20
C LEU A 79 0.17 16.25 4.07
N ALA A 80 -1.14 16.05 4.17
CA ALA A 80 -2.04 16.88 4.97
C ALA A 80 -3.31 16.10 5.34
N PHE A 81 -3.94 16.47 6.44
CA PHE A 81 -5.25 16.01 6.87
C PHE A 81 -6.17 17.23 7.03
N ASN A 82 -7.45 17.08 6.67
CA ASN A 82 -8.46 18.10 6.89
C ASN A 82 -9.76 17.46 7.40
N ASN A 83 -10.27 17.96 8.53
CA ASN A 83 -11.63 17.71 8.98
C ASN A 83 -12.46 19.00 8.84
N PRO A 84 -13.30 19.14 7.80
CA PRO A 84 -14.11 20.35 7.60
C PRO A 84 -15.20 20.54 8.65
N LEU A 85 -15.47 19.53 9.48
CA LEU A 85 -16.49 19.57 10.53
C LEU A 85 -15.92 19.97 11.91
N ALA A 86 -14.60 20.13 12.04
CA ALA A 86 -13.99 20.54 13.28
C ALA A 86 -14.21 22.04 13.56
N GLU A 87 -14.71 22.38 14.74
CA GLU A 87 -15.00 23.77 15.14
C GLU A 87 -13.75 24.68 15.15
N TYR A 88 -12.56 24.12 15.36
CA TYR A 88 -11.29 24.85 15.45
C TYR A 88 -10.24 24.25 14.52
N GLY A 89 -10.18 24.76 13.28
CA GLY A 89 -9.06 24.50 12.35
C GLY A 89 -8.69 23.02 12.20
N GLY A 90 -9.53 22.23 11.52
CA GLY A 90 -9.30 20.79 11.31
C GLY A 90 -8.17 20.41 10.35
N PHE A 91 -7.35 21.38 9.92
CA PHE A 91 -6.28 21.19 8.94
C PHE A 91 -4.92 20.98 9.63
N ILE A 92 -4.25 19.87 9.29
CA ILE A 92 -2.96 19.47 9.83
C ILE A 92 -2.04 19.12 8.65
N THR A 93 -0.76 19.47 8.73
CA THR A 93 0.26 19.09 7.73
C THR A 93 1.44 18.43 8.42
N SER A 94 2.01 17.36 7.87
CA SER A 94 3.27 16.85 8.43
C SER A 94 4.41 17.80 8.10
N THR A 95 5.34 17.91 9.03
CA THR A 95 6.53 18.74 8.86
C THR A 95 7.37 18.24 7.68
N PRO A 96 8.01 19.13 6.92
CA PRO A 96 8.95 18.71 5.87
C PRO A 96 10.05 17.85 6.51
N SER A 97 10.26 16.65 5.97
CA SER A 97 11.44 15.86 6.35
C SER A 97 12.68 16.70 6.02
N PRO A 98 13.70 16.74 6.90
CA PRO A 98 14.93 17.47 6.59
C PRO A 98 15.50 16.99 5.24
N PRO A 99 16.06 17.90 4.43
CA PRO A 99 16.58 17.54 3.11
C PRO A 99 17.62 16.43 3.28
N SER A 100 17.31 15.24 2.78
CA SER A 100 18.26 14.14 2.86
C SER A 100 19.35 14.37 1.82
N HIS A 101 20.57 14.61 2.28
CA HIS A 101 21.73 14.92 1.43
C HIS A 101 22.13 13.78 0.46
N ARG A 102 21.41 12.64 0.44
CA ARG A 102 21.90 11.42 -0.22
C ARG A 102 21.12 10.90 -1.42
N ARG A 103 19.93 11.40 -1.82
CA ARG A 103 19.33 11.03 -3.13
C ARG A 103 18.43 12.12 -3.71
N ARG A 104 18.36 12.15 -5.06
CA ARG A 104 17.40 12.91 -5.90
C ARG A 104 15.96 12.54 -5.54
N ARG A 105 15.41 13.11 -4.48
CA ARG A 105 13.97 12.98 -4.20
C ARG A 105 13.22 14.11 -4.88
N ALA A 106 12.08 13.78 -5.46
CA ALA A 106 11.13 14.80 -5.92
C ALA A 106 10.66 15.60 -4.70
N ASP A 107 10.58 16.92 -4.86
CA ASP A 107 10.12 17.81 -3.81
C ASP A 107 8.77 17.37 -3.25
N ARG A 108 8.58 17.55 -1.95
CA ARG A 108 7.31 17.24 -1.28
C ARG A 108 6.24 18.19 -1.84
N PRO A 109 5.16 17.67 -2.44
CA PRO A 109 4.07 18.53 -2.91
C PRO A 109 3.48 19.31 -1.73
N ILE A 110 3.22 20.61 -1.94
CA ILE A 110 2.54 21.45 -0.96
C ILE A 110 1.04 21.25 -1.12
N VAL A 111 0.38 20.80 -0.06
CA VAL A 111 -1.08 20.73 0.03
C VAL A 111 -1.55 21.86 0.93
N THR A 112 -2.44 22.72 0.42
CA THR A 112 -2.99 23.85 1.17
C THR A 112 -4.44 23.57 1.60
N PRO A 113 -4.94 24.24 2.66
CA PRO A 113 -6.35 24.11 3.05
C PRO A 113 -7.32 24.38 1.91
N ALA A 114 -7.02 25.39 1.08
CA ALA A 114 -7.87 25.80 -0.03
C ALA A 114 -8.13 24.67 -1.04
N VAL A 115 -7.13 23.82 -1.31
CA VAL A 115 -7.28 22.67 -2.22
C VAL A 115 -8.14 21.56 -1.61
N MET A 116 -8.20 21.47 -0.28
CA MET A 116 -8.97 20.45 0.44
C MET A 116 -10.41 20.89 0.76
N HIS A 117 -10.77 22.16 0.56
CA HIS A 117 -12.13 22.67 0.77
C HIS A 117 -13.17 22.13 -0.21
N VAL A 118 -12.74 21.49 -1.30
CA VAL A 118 -13.65 20.80 -2.24
C VAL A 118 -14.27 19.54 -1.63
N PHE A 119 -13.75 19.05 -0.50
CA PHE A 119 -14.27 17.90 0.23
C PHE A 119 -15.09 18.37 1.43
N ASP A 120 -16.28 17.79 1.57
CA ASP A 120 -17.27 18.07 2.62
C ASP A 120 -17.19 17.11 3.81
N ALA A 121 -16.27 16.13 3.76
CA ALA A 121 -16.03 15.15 4.81
C ALA A 121 -14.54 15.06 5.16
N PRO A 122 -14.16 14.44 6.29
CA PRO A 122 -12.77 14.22 6.65
C PRO A 122 -11.97 13.57 5.51
N VAL A 123 -10.80 14.13 5.23
CA VAL A 123 -9.97 13.74 4.09
C VAL A 123 -8.49 13.89 4.46
N TYR A 124 -7.64 12.99 3.99
CA TYR A 124 -6.20 13.24 4.00
C TYR A 124 -5.59 13.06 2.60
N ALA A 125 -4.54 13.84 2.36
CA ALA A 125 -3.77 13.87 1.14
C ALA A 125 -2.49 13.05 1.29
N MET A 126 -2.13 12.29 0.26
CA MET A 126 -0.88 11.53 0.19
C MET A 126 -0.29 11.49 -1.21
N ASP A 127 0.99 11.12 -1.32
CA ASP A 127 1.61 10.85 -2.62
C ASP A 127 0.78 9.86 -3.43
N ARG A 128 0.67 10.11 -4.74
CA ARG A 128 -0.07 9.25 -5.66
C ARG A 128 0.76 8.03 -6.07
N VAL A 129 0.15 6.86 -5.96
CA VAL A 129 0.57 5.68 -6.74
C VAL A 129 -0.02 5.80 -8.14
N HIS A 130 0.83 5.94 -9.15
CA HIS A 130 0.36 6.11 -10.53
C HIS A 130 -0.06 4.76 -11.12
N ALA A 131 -0.91 4.82 -12.15
CA ALA A 131 -1.24 3.64 -12.92
C ALA A 131 -0.01 3.10 -13.65
N LEU A 132 0.07 1.78 -13.81
CA LEU A 132 1.10 1.11 -14.60
C LEU A 132 1.15 1.69 -16.04
N PRO A 133 2.32 1.66 -16.69
CA PRO A 133 2.47 2.06 -18.09
C PRO A 133 1.49 1.31 -19.01
N LEU A 134 0.97 1.99 -20.03
CA LEU A 134 -0.15 1.49 -20.85
C LEU A 134 0.16 0.15 -21.54
N ASP A 135 1.39 -0.01 -22.03
CA ASP A 135 1.91 -1.25 -22.62
C ASP A 135 1.88 -2.42 -21.63
N VAL A 136 2.32 -2.20 -20.39
CA VAL A 136 2.24 -3.18 -19.30
C VAL A 136 0.80 -3.57 -18.98
N ARG A 137 -0.09 -2.58 -18.92
CA ARG A 137 -1.52 -2.80 -18.67
C ARG A 137 -2.15 -3.63 -19.78
N ASN A 138 -1.81 -3.36 -21.04
CA ASN A 138 -2.28 -4.12 -22.18
C ASN A 138 -1.74 -5.55 -22.17
N PHE A 139 -0.46 -5.75 -21.86
CA PHE A 139 0.12 -7.09 -21.70
C PHE A 139 -0.64 -7.90 -20.64
N LEU A 140 -0.86 -7.34 -19.45
CA LEU A 140 -1.59 -8.01 -18.37
C LEU A 140 -3.03 -8.32 -18.77
N LYS A 141 -3.70 -7.37 -19.44
CA LYS A 141 -5.05 -7.53 -19.99
C LYS A 141 -5.12 -8.72 -20.94
N GLU A 142 -4.27 -8.75 -21.96
CA GLU A 142 -4.25 -9.80 -22.97
C GLU A 142 -3.93 -11.18 -22.40
N LYS A 143 -3.12 -11.25 -21.34
CA LYS A 143 -2.73 -12.52 -20.72
C LYS A 143 -3.75 -13.07 -19.73
N PHE A 144 -4.41 -12.21 -18.96
CA PHE A 144 -5.14 -12.64 -17.77
C PHE A 144 -6.61 -12.22 -17.73
N PHE A 145 -7.07 -11.43 -18.71
CA PHE A 145 -8.42 -10.91 -18.73
C PHE A 145 -9.18 -11.42 -19.97
N PRO A 146 -10.50 -11.69 -19.85
CA PRO A 146 -11.34 -11.98 -21.00
C PRO A 146 -11.36 -10.82 -22.01
N PRO A 147 -11.61 -11.09 -23.31
CA PRO A 147 -11.64 -10.06 -24.35
C PRO A 147 -12.65 -8.92 -24.10
N ALA A 148 -13.69 -9.15 -23.31
CA ALA A 148 -14.69 -8.15 -22.94
C ALA A 148 -14.14 -7.02 -22.03
N VAL A 149 -12.95 -7.18 -21.47
CA VAL A 149 -12.33 -6.18 -20.59
C VAL A 149 -11.60 -5.16 -21.44
N ASN A 150 -12.13 -3.94 -21.45
CA ASN A 150 -11.59 -2.86 -22.30
C ASN A 150 -10.27 -2.28 -21.76
N VAL A 151 -10.11 -2.27 -20.44
CA VAL A 151 -9.04 -1.55 -19.74
C VAL A 151 -8.26 -2.50 -18.83
N GLY A 152 -6.95 -2.58 -19.04
CA GLY A 152 -6.04 -3.38 -18.22
C GLY A 152 -5.86 -2.80 -16.81
N PRO A 153 -5.31 -3.59 -15.88
CA PRO A 153 -5.27 -3.20 -14.47
C PRO A 153 -4.42 -1.95 -14.24
N ALA A 154 -4.87 -1.06 -13.36
CA ALA A 154 -4.10 0.17 -13.05
C ALA A 154 -2.91 -0.12 -12.13
N LEU A 155 -3.05 -1.10 -11.24
CA LEU A 155 -2.03 -1.55 -10.31
C LEU A 155 -2.15 -3.07 -10.12
N CYS A 156 -1.09 -3.68 -9.61
CA CYS A 156 -1.07 -5.10 -9.27
C CYS A 156 -0.82 -5.28 -7.78
N ARG A 157 -1.66 -6.07 -7.10
CA ARG A 157 -1.43 -6.47 -5.70
C ARG A 157 -0.56 -7.73 -5.66
N LEU A 158 0.52 -7.69 -4.89
CA LEU A 158 1.54 -8.74 -4.85
C LEU A 158 1.14 -9.84 -3.85
N TYR A 159 0.62 -10.96 -4.35
CA TYR A 159 0.12 -12.07 -3.53
C TYR A 159 1.08 -13.27 -3.54
N PHE A 160 2.27 -13.11 -2.96
CA PHE A 160 3.29 -14.17 -2.99
C PHE A 160 2.99 -15.33 -2.03
N GLY A 161 1.98 -15.19 -1.15
CA GLY A 161 1.48 -16.25 -0.28
C GLY A 161 0.37 -17.08 -0.89
N LYS A 162 -0.08 -16.79 -2.12
CA LYS A 162 -1.19 -17.49 -2.77
C LYS A 162 -0.81 -17.87 -4.17
N LYS A 163 -1.25 -19.06 -4.58
CA LYS A 163 -1.18 -19.50 -5.96
C LYS A 163 -2.57 -19.41 -6.54
N TYR A 164 -2.72 -18.63 -7.61
CA TYR A 164 -3.93 -18.61 -8.39
C TYR A 164 -3.82 -19.67 -9.48
N PRO A 165 -4.87 -20.46 -9.72
CA PRO A 165 -4.85 -21.36 -10.85
C PRO A 165 -4.73 -20.54 -12.14
N ILE A 166 -3.92 -21.05 -13.07
CA ILE A 166 -3.77 -20.53 -14.43
C ILE A 166 -5.02 -20.93 -15.22
N ILE A 167 -6.20 -20.46 -14.79
CA ILE A 167 -7.44 -20.68 -15.54
C ILE A 167 -7.48 -19.61 -16.63
N THR A 168 -7.82 -20.03 -17.84
CA THR A 168 -7.98 -19.17 -19.03
C THR A 168 -9.10 -18.15 -18.91
N GLU A 169 -10.07 -18.33 -17.99
CA GLU A 169 -11.20 -17.42 -17.83
C GLU A 169 -11.55 -17.21 -16.34
N PRO A 170 -11.19 -16.06 -15.74
CA PRO A 170 -11.63 -15.70 -14.41
C PRO A 170 -13.16 -15.52 -14.39
N LYS A 171 -13.88 -16.25 -13.52
CA LYS A 171 -15.33 -16.07 -13.31
C LYS A 171 -15.69 -14.67 -12.81
N PHE A 172 -14.75 -14.00 -12.15
CA PHE A 172 -14.87 -12.63 -11.68
C PHE A 172 -13.63 -11.85 -12.10
N VAL A 173 -13.86 -10.76 -12.81
CA VAL A 173 -12.80 -9.87 -13.27
C VAL A 173 -12.87 -8.59 -12.43
N ASN A 174 -11.88 -8.40 -11.57
CA ASN A 174 -11.64 -7.10 -10.95
C ASN A 174 -10.40 -6.48 -11.58
N SER A 175 -10.60 -5.52 -12.50
CA SER A 175 -9.49 -4.79 -13.13
C SER A 175 -8.87 -3.73 -12.22
N GLN A 176 -9.47 -3.41 -11.07
CA GLN A 176 -8.91 -2.43 -10.15
C GLN A 176 -7.88 -3.05 -9.20
N ASN A 177 -8.02 -4.33 -8.86
CA ASN A 177 -7.17 -5.05 -7.91
C ASN A 177 -6.64 -6.35 -8.50
N PHE A 178 -5.78 -6.27 -9.52
CA PHE A 178 -5.27 -7.48 -10.17
C PHE A 178 -4.32 -8.25 -9.24
N PRO A 179 -4.62 -9.53 -8.90
CA PRO A 179 -3.73 -10.31 -8.07
C PRO A 179 -2.54 -10.83 -8.88
N LEU A 180 -1.34 -10.48 -8.43
CA LEU A 180 -0.07 -10.88 -9.02
C LEU A 180 0.66 -11.81 -8.03
N ASP A 181 0.46 -13.11 -8.21
CA ASP A 181 1.25 -14.14 -7.52
C ASP A 181 2.64 -14.32 -8.18
N ALA A 182 3.47 -15.18 -7.60
CA ALA A 182 4.83 -15.41 -8.07
C ALA A 182 4.90 -15.92 -9.53
N ASP A 183 3.95 -16.78 -9.95
CA ASP A 183 3.92 -17.34 -11.30
C ASP A 183 3.54 -16.26 -12.33
N ARG A 184 2.53 -15.44 -12.02
CA ARG A 184 2.14 -14.29 -12.86
C ARG A 184 3.21 -13.20 -12.88
N TYR A 185 3.89 -12.98 -11.75
CA TYR A 185 5.03 -12.09 -11.68
C TYR A 185 6.17 -12.55 -12.59
N ALA A 186 6.49 -13.85 -12.59
CA ALA A 186 7.50 -14.40 -13.49
C ALA A 186 7.14 -14.20 -14.97
N MET A 187 5.86 -14.38 -15.34
CA MET A 187 5.37 -14.06 -16.68
C MET A 187 5.53 -12.57 -17.02
N LEU A 188 5.14 -11.67 -16.10
CA LEU A 188 5.31 -10.23 -16.30
C LEU A 188 6.79 -9.85 -16.46
N ARG A 189 7.68 -10.42 -15.64
CA ARG A 189 9.13 -10.21 -15.72
C ARG A 189 9.73 -10.70 -17.04
N SER A 190 9.17 -11.76 -17.64
CA SER A 190 9.62 -12.20 -18.97
C SER A 190 9.36 -11.16 -20.07
N TYR A 191 8.34 -10.31 -19.87
CA TYR A 191 8.03 -9.17 -20.73
C TYR A 191 8.80 -7.91 -20.32
N LEU A 192 8.85 -7.62 -19.02
CA LEU A 192 9.60 -6.50 -18.42
C LEU A 192 10.87 -7.03 -17.74
N THR A 193 11.91 -7.27 -18.52
CA THR A 193 13.16 -7.89 -18.01
C THR A 193 13.91 -7.05 -16.97
N ILE A 194 13.56 -5.77 -16.86
CA ILE A 194 14.07 -4.84 -15.85
C ILE A 194 13.47 -5.10 -14.45
N LEU A 195 12.35 -5.84 -14.36
CA LEU A 195 11.78 -6.23 -13.06
C LEU A 195 12.75 -7.16 -12.31
N PRO A 196 12.94 -6.94 -11.00
CA PRO A 196 13.81 -7.79 -10.19
C PRO A 196 13.25 -9.23 -10.10
N PRO A 197 14.06 -10.24 -9.78
CA PRO A 197 13.59 -11.57 -9.43
C PRO A 197 12.56 -11.54 -8.29
N ALA A 198 11.67 -12.53 -8.23
CA ALA A 198 10.67 -12.63 -7.17
C ALA A 198 11.31 -12.77 -5.77
N SER A 199 12.51 -13.36 -5.67
CA SER A 199 13.26 -13.45 -4.41
C SER A 199 13.64 -12.06 -3.87
N GLU A 200 14.10 -11.14 -4.72
CA GLU A 200 14.42 -9.77 -4.31
C GLU A 200 13.17 -9.00 -3.86
N VAL A 201 12.02 -9.23 -4.52
CA VAL A 201 10.74 -8.67 -4.07
C VAL A 201 10.34 -9.24 -2.70
N ALA A 202 10.53 -10.55 -2.49
CA ALA A 202 10.27 -11.19 -1.21
C ALA A 202 11.21 -10.69 -0.09
N GLU A 203 12.48 -10.43 -0.40
CA GLU A 203 13.41 -9.73 0.50
C GLU A 203 12.88 -8.36 0.88
N GLY A 204 12.42 -7.56 -0.10
CA GLY A 204 11.81 -6.25 0.16
C GLY A 204 10.56 -6.33 1.04
N MET A 205 9.73 -7.37 0.88
CA MET A 205 8.56 -7.59 1.75
C MET A 205 8.99 -7.90 3.19
N GLY A 206 10.02 -8.73 3.36
CA GLY A 206 10.59 -9.09 4.66
C GLY A 206 11.25 -7.89 5.34
N GLU A 207 12.04 -7.13 4.60
CA GLU A 207 12.64 -5.86 5.03
C GLU A 207 11.57 -4.90 5.56
N MET A 208 10.52 -4.64 4.76
CA MET A 208 9.49 -3.67 5.13
C MET A 208 8.71 -4.12 6.38
N LEU A 209 8.31 -5.40 6.45
CA LEU A 209 7.63 -5.93 7.62
C LEU A 209 8.52 -5.87 8.87
N GLY A 210 9.80 -6.22 8.74
CA GLY A 210 10.77 -6.14 9.82
C GLY A 210 10.94 -4.72 10.35
N ARG A 211 11.01 -3.73 9.45
CA ARG A 211 11.08 -2.31 9.81
C ARG A 211 9.80 -1.82 10.50
N MET A 212 8.63 -2.24 10.01
CA MET A 212 7.35 -1.90 10.63
C MET A 212 7.27 -2.46 12.06
N HIS A 213 7.56 -3.74 12.26
CA HIS A 213 7.51 -4.39 13.57
C HIS A 213 8.59 -3.86 14.53
N ASN A 214 9.86 -3.80 14.07
CA ASN A 214 11.00 -3.48 14.94
C ASN A 214 11.18 -1.97 15.14
N VAL A 215 11.13 -1.18 14.06
CA VAL A 215 11.45 0.25 14.09
C VAL A 215 10.19 1.07 14.38
N ALA A 216 9.17 0.99 13.52
CA ALA A 216 7.96 1.80 13.69
C ALA A 216 7.05 1.33 14.85
N GLY A 217 7.16 0.06 15.26
CA GLY A 217 6.28 -0.50 16.29
C GLY A 217 4.82 -0.53 15.86
N VAL A 218 4.58 -0.97 14.63
CA VAL A 218 3.24 -1.19 14.07
C VAL A 218 3.08 -2.67 13.73
N ASP A 219 1.86 -3.18 13.80
CA ASP A 219 1.54 -4.59 13.56
C ASP A 219 1.40 -4.94 12.07
N ALA A 220 1.44 -3.93 11.21
CA ALA A 220 1.29 -4.04 9.76
C ALA A 220 0.00 -4.76 9.33
N ARG A 221 -1.08 -4.62 10.09
CA ARG A 221 -2.39 -5.14 9.71
C ARG A 221 -2.95 -4.41 8.50
N ASP A 222 -3.50 -5.18 7.57
CA ASP A 222 -4.13 -4.78 6.30
C ASP A 222 -3.21 -4.04 5.31
N VAL A 223 -1.91 -3.97 5.56
CA VAL A 223 -0.98 -3.34 4.62
C VAL A 223 -0.89 -4.13 3.32
N GLU A 224 -1.02 -3.42 2.20
CA GLU A 224 -1.00 -4.01 0.87
C GLU A 224 0.32 -3.72 0.15
N PHE A 225 0.93 -4.76 -0.40
CA PHE A 225 2.11 -4.63 -1.27
C PHE A 225 1.66 -4.58 -2.73
N VAL A 226 2.06 -3.54 -3.45
CA VAL A 226 1.61 -3.31 -4.83
C VAL A 226 2.75 -2.95 -5.77
N LEU A 227 2.55 -3.28 -7.05
CA LEU A 227 3.33 -2.77 -8.16
C LEU A 227 2.48 -1.73 -8.91
N GLY A 228 2.95 -0.50 -8.94
CA GLY A 228 2.31 0.64 -9.61
C GLY A 228 3.27 1.36 -10.56
N GLY A 229 2.76 2.36 -11.27
CA GLY A 229 3.58 3.26 -12.09
C GLY A 229 4.29 4.32 -11.23
N ASP A 230 5.38 4.88 -11.76
CA ASP A 230 6.12 5.98 -11.14
C ASP A 230 5.72 7.38 -11.67
N GLY A 231 4.76 7.44 -12.59
CA GLY A 231 4.30 8.68 -13.23
C GLY A 231 5.18 9.19 -14.38
N SER A 232 6.32 8.53 -14.66
CA SER A 232 7.30 8.89 -15.69
C SER A 232 7.52 7.79 -16.73
N GLY A 233 6.60 6.83 -16.82
CA GLY A 233 6.67 5.68 -17.73
C GLY A 233 7.39 4.46 -17.17
N GLY A 234 7.87 4.52 -15.93
CA GLY A 234 8.41 3.38 -15.19
C GLY A 234 7.41 2.78 -14.21
N TYR A 235 7.94 1.96 -13.30
CA TYR A 235 7.18 1.28 -12.26
C TYR A 235 7.92 1.34 -10.93
N THR A 236 7.16 1.25 -9.85
CA THR A 236 7.68 1.26 -8.48
C THR A 236 6.87 0.28 -7.64
N PHE A 237 7.56 -0.35 -6.70
CA PHE A 237 6.96 -1.19 -5.67
C PHE A 237 6.53 -0.30 -4.51
N PHE A 238 5.27 -0.38 -4.09
CA PHE A 238 4.73 0.42 -3.00
C PHE A 238 4.13 -0.45 -1.90
N ILE A 239 4.08 0.10 -0.70
CA ILE A 239 3.22 -0.36 0.38
C ILE A 239 2.12 0.69 0.63
N ILE A 240 0.86 0.25 0.69
CA ILE A 240 -0.32 1.11 0.81
C ILE A 240 -1.33 0.52 1.80
N ASP A 241 -2.41 1.26 2.03
CA ASP A 241 -3.55 0.95 2.90
C ASP A 241 -3.14 0.67 4.36
N PHE A 242 -3.19 1.72 5.18
CA PHE A 242 -2.74 1.67 6.58
C PHE A 242 -3.90 1.86 7.56
N ASN A 243 -5.14 1.75 7.07
CA ASN A 243 -6.38 2.00 7.79
C ASN A 243 -6.61 1.09 9.01
N GLN A 244 -6.01 -0.11 9.01
CA GLN A 244 -6.09 -1.03 10.16
C GLN A 244 -4.75 -1.23 10.87
N ALA A 245 -3.68 -0.59 10.39
CA ALA A 245 -2.36 -0.73 10.99
C ALA A 245 -2.36 0.01 12.34
N SER A 246 -2.11 -0.74 13.42
CA SER A 246 -2.24 -0.20 14.77
C SER A 246 -0.93 0.40 15.27
N LEU A 247 -0.99 1.60 15.86
CA LEU A 247 0.15 2.29 16.46
C LEU A 247 0.43 1.82 17.89
N GLN A 248 1.70 1.51 18.18
CA GLN A 248 2.22 1.57 19.56
C GLN A 248 2.31 3.04 19.99
N LEU A 249 1.25 3.60 20.59
CA LEU A 249 1.34 4.81 21.40
C LEU A 249 1.86 4.41 22.79
N SER A 250 3.14 4.68 23.02
CA SER A 250 3.75 4.60 24.34
C SER A 250 3.95 6.01 24.91
N VAL A 251 3.22 6.25 26.00
CA VAL A 251 3.47 7.19 27.12
C VAL A 251 2.80 8.58 27.05
N ASP A 252 1.87 8.73 28.02
CA ASP A 252 1.24 9.90 28.63
C ASP A 252 0.23 10.75 27.82
N VAL A 253 -0.97 10.89 28.40
CA VAL A 253 -2.06 11.82 28.05
C VAL A 253 -3.04 11.36 26.95
N TYR A 254 -4.03 10.56 27.34
CA TYR A 254 -5.46 10.91 27.38
C TYR A 254 -6.21 9.69 27.92
N GLU A 255 -7.16 9.90 28.82
CA GLU A 255 -8.02 8.86 29.37
C GLU A 255 -8.70 8.11 28.20
N ALA A 256 -8.26 6.88 27.97
CA ALA A 256 -8.91 5.98 27.02
C ALA A 256 -10.33 5.74 27.52
N THR A 257 -11.30 6.27 26.79
CA THR A 257 -12.68 5.82 26.91
C THR A 257 -12.74 4.39 26.39
N ASP A 258 -13.48 3.54 27.11
CA ASP A 258 -13.37 2.07 27.18
C ASP A 258 -13.71 1.30 25.87
N ASN A 259 -13.75 1.95 24.71
CA ASN A 259 -14.34 1.39 23.49
C ASN A 259 -13.50 1.45 22.20
N ASP A 260 -12.27 1.97 22.20
CA ASP A 260 -11.41 1.94 21.00
C ASP A 260 -10.14 1.09 21.22
N GLN A 261 -10.26 -0.21 20.91
CA GLN A 261 -9.18 -1.18 21.08
C GLN A 261 -8.13 -1.10 19.96
N VAL A 262 -7.33 -0.04 19.95
CA VAL A 262 -6.10 0.05 19.15
C VAL A 262 -5.07 -0.91 19.78
N ARG A 263 -4.79 -2.05 19.12
CA ARG A 263 -3.93 -3.12 19.65
C ARG A 263 -2.48 -2.66 19.70
N LYS A 264 -1.88 -2.64 20.89
CA LYS A 264 -0.50 -2.19 21.10
C LYS A 264 0.47 -3.34 20.93
N TRP A 265 1.47 -3.21 20.05
CA TRP A 265 2.58 -4.15 19.94
C TRP A 265 3.74 -3.69 20.84
N SER A 266 4.07 -4.46 21.88
CA SER A 266 5.03 -4.08 22.94
C SER A 266 6.50 -4.35 22.61
N LYS A 267 6.78 -5.09 21.53
CA LYS A 267 8.13 -5.52 21.11
C LYS A 267 8.84 -6.47 22.09
N VAL A 268 8.10 -7.21 22.91
CA VAL A 268 8.65 -8.31 23.71
C VAL A 268 8.20 -9.66 23.17
N VAL A 269 8.95 -10.71 23.51
CA VAL A 269 8.70 -12.08 23.02
C VAL A 269 7.30 -12.58 23.41
N ASP A 270 6.84 -12.25 24.62
CA ASP A 270 5.58 -12.75 25.16
C ASP A 270 4.36 -12.25 24.37
N ASP A 271 4.46 -11.07 23.78
CA ASP A 271 3.35 -10.43 23.06
C ASP A 271 3.38 -10.73 21.55
N VAL A 272 4.31 -11.58 21.07
CA VAL A 272 4.47 -11.89 19.64
C VAL A 272 3.17 -12.38 19.00
N GLY A 273 2.27 -12.99 19.79
CA GLY A 273 0.93 -13.37 19.34
C GLY A 273 0.15 -12.24 18.69
N ASP A 274 0.37 -10.99 19.12
CA ASP A 274 -0.35 -9.80 18.63
C ASP A 274 -0.03 -9.46 17.18
N ILE A 275 1.17 -9.82 16.70
CA ILE A 275 1.61 -9.58 15.31
C ILE A 275 1.53 -10.84 14.44
N VAL A 276 1.35 -12.03 15.02
CA VAL A 276 1.10 -13.28 14.27
C VAL A 276 -0.28 -13.28 13.63
N GLN A 277 -1.31 -12.83 14.35
CA GLN A 277 -2.66 -12.83 13.81
C GLN A 277 -2.83 -11.87 12.62
N PRO A 278 -2.33 -10.62 12.66
CA PRO A 278 -2.26 -9.72 11.51
C PRO A 278 -1.60 -10.35 10.28
N PHE A 279 -0.46 -11.03 10.44
CA PHE A 279 0.25 -11.68 9.32
C PHE A 279 -0.64 -12.61 8.50
N PHE A 280 -1.56 -13.34 9.15
CA PHE A 280 -2.48 -14.25 8.48
C PHE A 280 -3.90 -13.70 8.26
N ALA A 281 -4.26 -12.60 8.91
CA ALA A 281 -5.52 -11.90 8.72
C ALA A 281 -5.47 -11.02 7.47
N ASN A 282 -4.29 -10.51 7.14
CA ASN A 282 -4.03 -9.88 5.86
C ASN A 282 -4.34 -10.89 4.75
N ASP A 283 -4.74 -10.39 3.58
CA ASP A 283 -4.68 -11.21 2.38
C ASP A 283 -3.26 -11.80 2.24
N PRO A 284 -3.10 -12.95 1.56
CA PRO A 284 -1.82 -13.67 1.49
C PRO A 284 -0.78 -12.97 0.61
N TYR A 285 -0.38 -11.77 1.00
CA TYR A 285 0.64 -10.92 0.40
C TYR A 285 2.02 -11.53 0.56
N TYR A 286 2.37 -11.91 1.81
CA TYR A 286 3.67 -12.47 2.15
C TYR A 286 3.86 -13.89 1.63
N PRO A 287 5.08 -14.31 1.25
CA PRO A 287 5.39 -15.71 1.00
C PRO A 287 4.93 -16.61 2.15
N ARG A 288 4.45 -17.82 1.83
CA ARG A 288 3.96 -18.74 2.87
C ARG A 288 5.11 -19.16 3.79
N PRO A 289 4.92 -19.16 5.13
CA PRO A 289 5.95 -19.59 6.09
C PRO A 289 6.25 -21.08 6.06
N ARG A 290 6.85 -21.56 4.98
CA ARG A 290 7.22 -22.96 4.74
C ARG A 290 8.74 -23.03 4.64
N PRO A 291 9.43 -23.65 5.63
CA PRO A 291 10.87 -23.83 5.55
C PRO A 291 11.28 -24.53 4.25
N GLY A 292 12.30 -23.98 3.59
CA GLY A 292 12.78 -24.48 2.29
C GLY A 292 12.01 -23.96 1.06
N ASP A 293 11.00 -23.11 1.22
CA ASP A 293 10.47 -22.30 0.12
C ASP A 293 11.39 -21.10 -0.13
N ASP A 294 11.93 -20.97 -1.34
CA ASP A 294 12.95 -19.96 -1.66
C ASP A 294 12.47 -18.53 -1.41
N LEU A 295 11.20 -18.22 -1.70
CA LEU A 295 10.66 -16.87 -1.47
C LEU A 295 10.52 -16.59 0.02
N TYR A 296 10.10 -17.59 0.80
CA TYR A 296 10.02 -17.44 2.24
C TYR A 296 11.39 -17.33 2.91
N GLU A 297 12.39 -18.08 2.48
CA GLU A 297 13.75 -17.96 3.04
C GLU A 297 14.36 -16.58 2.75
N ALA A 298 14.12 -16.05 1.54
CA ALA A 298 14.53 -14.69 1.15
C ALA A 298 13.84 -13.63 2.04
N PHE A 299 12.51 -13.74 2.20
CA PHE A 299 11.72 -12.91 3.11
C PHE A 299 12.22 -12.98 4.57
N LYS A 300 12.43 -14.19 5.09
CA LYS A 300 12.84 -14.48 6.46
C LYS A 300 14.20 -13.87 6.79
N SER A 301 15.15 -14.01 5.87
CA SER A 301 16.49 -13.45 5.98
C SER A 301 16.44 -11.92 6.08
N ALA A 302 15.73 -11.27 5.15
CA ALA A 302 15.60 -9.81 5.12
C ALA A 302 14.82 -9.24 6.32
N TYR A 303 13.81 -9.97 6.81
CA TYR A 303 13.06 -9.63 8.02
C TYR A 303 13.98 -9.59 9.25
N LEU A 304 14.77 -10.66 9.48
CA LEU A 304 15.70 -10.73 10.62
C LEU A 304 16.84 -9.73 10.51
N ALA A 305 17.24 -9.33 9.31
CA ALA A 305 18.27 -8.31 9.11
C ALA A 305 17.86 -6.94 9.67
N GLN A 306 16.56 -6.70 9.90
CA GLN A 306 16.08 -5.46 10.52
C GLN A 306 16.24 -5.45 12.05
N TYR A 307 16.63 -6.57 12.66
CA TYR A 307 16.78 -6.71 14.11
C TYR A 307 18.26 -6.73 14.53
N GLY A 308 18.61 -5.94 15.55
CA GLY A 308 19.94 -5.96 16.16
C GLY A 308 20.11 -7.14 17.11
N SER A 309 21.34 -7.42 17.57
CA SER A 309 21.64 -8.58 18.42
C SER A 309 20.74 -8.71 19.65
N GLN A 310 20.32 -7.60 20.25
CA GLN A 310 19.44 -7.58 21.43
C GLN A 310 17.96 -7.81 21.10
N THR A 311 17.48 -7.34 19.94
CA THR A 311 16.06 -7.47 19.54
C THR A 311 15.80 -8.70 18.66
N LYS A 312 16.85 -9.33 18.13
CA LYS A 312 16.77 -10.54 17.30
C LYS A 312 15.95 -11.69 17.91
N PRO A 313 15.95 -11.94 19.24
CA PRO A 313 15.07 -12.95 19.84
C PRO A 313 13.58 -12.70 19.56
N VAL A 314 13.14 -11.44 19.50
CA VAL A 314 11.75 -11.07 19.20
C VAL A 314 11.41 -11.42 17.76
N GLY A 315 12.26 -11.03 16.80
CA GLY A 315 12.07 -11.38 15.39
C GLY A 315 12.09 -12.89 15.13
N LEU A 316 12.96 -13.63 15.83
CA LEU A 316 13.00 -15.10 15.75
C LEU A 316 11.73 -15.73 16.32
N ALA A 317 11.25 -15.25 17.46
CA ALA A 317 10.02 -15.74 18.07
C ALA A 317 8.81 -15.54 17.14
N PHE A 318 8.72 -14.39 16.46
CA PHE A 318 7.70 -14.14 15.45
C PHE A 318 7.77 -15.14 14.29
N LEU A 319 8.94 -15.31 13.67
CA LEU A 319 9.12 -16.23 12.55
C LEU A 319 8.76 -17.67 12.92
N GLN A 320 9.21 -18.13 14.09
CA GLN A 320 8.85 -19.46 14.60
C GLN A 320 7.34 -19.60 14.84
N ALA A 321 6.67 -18.54 15.31
CA ALA A 321 5.24 -18.56 15.54
C ALA A 321 4.45 -18.64 14.22
N ILE A 322 4.81 -17.86 13.20
CA ILE A 322 4.15 -17.94 11.89
C ILE A 322 4.42 -19.27 11.17
N GLU A 323 5.62 -19.86 11.32
CA GLU A 323 5.93 -21.20 10.78
C GLU A 323 5.05 -22.28 11.43
N ARG A 324 4.89 -22.24 12.76
CA ARG A 324 4.01 -23.17 13.49
C ARG A 324 2.54 -23.03 13.07
N GLU A 325 2.05 -21.80 12.97
CA GLU A 325 0.67 -21.56 12.52
C GLU A 325 0.46 -22.00 11.07
N GLN A 326 1.42 -21.75 10.18
CA GLN A 326 1.35 -22.21 8.78
C GLN A 326 1.36 -23.73 8.70
N ALA A 327 2.18 -24.43 9.48
CA ALA A 327 2.19 -25.89 9.55
C ALA A 327 0.82 -26.44 10.04
N SER A 328 0.23 -25.81 11.05
CA SER A 328 -1.13 -26.13 11.53
C SER A 328 -2.19 -25.93 10.45
N ARG A 329 -2.10 -24.83 9.68
CA ARG A 329 -2.99 -24.58 8.52
C ARG A 329 -2.83 -25.65 7.45
N ASP A 330 -1.60 -26.00 7.09
CA ASP A 330 -1.34 -27.00 6.05
C ASP A 330 -1.86 -28.39 6.47
N ALA A 331 -1.68 -28.78 7.73
CA ALA A 331 -2.22 -30.03 8.27
C ALA A 331 -3.76 -30.08 8.23
N ARG A 332 -4.44 -28.97 8.56
CA ARG A 332 -5.91 -28.88 8.47
C ARG A 332 -6.43 -29.05 7.04
N HIS A 333 -5.72 -28.51 6.05
CA HIS A 333 -6.11 -28.69 4.64
C HIS A 333 -5.84 -30.11 4.14
N ALA A 334 -4.80 -30.77 4.63
CA ALA A 334 -4.49 -32.15 4.25
C ALA A 334 -5.44 -33.19 4.89
N GLY A 335 -5.95 -32.92 6.09
CA GLY A 335 -6.87 -33.82 6.81
C GLY A 335 -8.35 -33.62 6.48
N GLY A 336 -8.71 -32.60 5.71
CA GLY A 336 -10.08 -32.29 5.29
C GLY A 336 -10.38 -32.63 3.82
N ALA A 337 -9.47 -33.33 3.14
CA ALA A 337 -9.58 -33.76 1.74
C ALA A 337 -9.99 -35.23 1.62
#